data_AF-A0A6A5ANB0-F1
#
_entry.id   AF-A0A6A5ANB0-F1
#
_cell.length_a   1.000
_cell.length_b   1.000
_cell.length_c   1.000
_cell.angle_alpha   90.00
_cell.angle_beta   90.00
_cell.angle_gamma   90.00
#
_symmetry.space_group_name_H-M   'P 1'
#
loop_
_entity.id
_entity.type
_entity.pdbx_description
1 polymer ?
#
loop_
_entity_poly.entity_id
_entity_poly.type
_entity_poly.pdbx_seq_one_letter_code
_entity_poly.pdbx_strand_id
1 'polypeptide(L)'
;MDEKSRRPEDTPFKQQKLKAWQPILTPNWVIGTFFVVGLIFIPIGIILRLESDNVRPRISLFFFNTLMSVHIRRSTQDPVVSIRSVGGTPGACALGDGDGNTFDLNRHGCLLSFKLDKDMKAPTFVYYQLDNFYQNHRRYVASRSDEQLRGNQPSTRSDCDPMQTSPDNTVKYADLNDNVGTNGTWNLNPCGLIANSLFNGT
;
A
#
# COMPACT_ATOMS: atom_id res chain seq x y z
N MET A 1 -27.03 -40.36 57.61
CA MET A 1 -26.93 -39.91 56.20
C MET A 1 -27.33 -38.46 56.22
N ASP A 2 -26.37 -37.54 56.03
CA ASP A 2 -26.68 -36.12 55.99
C ASP A 2 -27.51 -35.81 54.74
N GLU A 3 -28.65 -35.16 54.95
CA GLU A 3 -29.63 -34.87 53.92
C GLU A 3 -29.05 -33.89 52.89
N LYS A 4 -29.02 -34.30 51.62
CA LYS A 4 -28.45 -33.50 50.53
C LYS A 4 -29.34 -32.30 50.23
N SER A 5 -29.01 -31.17 50.85
CA SER A 5 -29.72 -29.90 50.68
C SER A 5 -29.70 -29.43 49.22
N ARG A 6 -30.87 -29.01 48.71
CA ARG A 6 -31.05 -28.43 47.36
C ARG A 6 -30.75 -26.93 47.32
N ARG A 7 -30.33 -26.31 48.43
CA ARG A 7 -29.97 -24.89 48.43
C ARG A 7 -28.64 -24.69 47.69
N PRO A 8 -28.55 -23.68 46.82
CA PRO A 8 -27.28 -23.29 46.23
C PRO A 8 -26.33 -22.78 47.31
N GLU A 9 -25.04 -23.02 47.12
CA GLU A 9 -23.99 -22.58 48.04
C GLU A 9 -23.97 -21.05 48.19
N ASP A 10 -23.84 -20.60 49.44
CA ASP A 10 -23.75 -19.18 49.82
C ASP A 10 -22.34 -18.63 49.57
N THR A 11 -21.97 -18.52 48.29
CA THR A 11 -20.71 -17.88 47.88
C THR A 11 -20.99 -16.53 47.19
N PRO A 12 -20.14 -15.51 47.36
CA PRO A 12 -20.32 -14.19 46.72
C PRO A 12 -20.46 -14.26 45.20
N PHE A 13 -19.82 -15.25 44.55
CA PHE A 13 -19.93 -15.51 43.12
C PHE A 13 -21.31 -16.06 42.73
N LYS A 14 -21.77 -17.14 43.40
CA LYS A 14 -23.07 -17.77 43.10
C LYS A 14 -24.27 -16.88 43.47
N GLN A 15 -24.09 -15.99 44.45
CA GLN A 15 -25.11 -15.01 44.85
C GLN A 15 -25.02 -13.67 44.13
N GLN A 16 -24.09 -13.51 43.18
CA GLN A 16 -23.87 -12.26 42.45
C GLN A 16 -23.63 -11.05 43.37
N LYS A 17 -23.00 -11.28 44.52
CA LYS A 17 -22.57 -10.26 45.50
C LYS A 17 -21.06 -10.01 45.41
N LEU A 18 -20.50 -10.17 44.21
CA LEU A 18 -19.11 -9.82 43.96
C LEU A 18 -18.92 -8.32 44.19
N LYS A 19 -17.74 -7.94 44.69
CA LYS A 19 -17.37 -6.54 44.88
C LYS A 19 -17.36 -5.85 43.51
N ALA A 20 -18.43 -5.15 43.19
CA ALA A 20 -18.55 -4.34 41.99
C ALA A 20 -18.26 -2.88 42.35
N TRP A 21 -17.52 -2.20 41.48
CA TRP A 21 -17.47 -0.75 41.48
C TRP A 21 -18.46 -0.24 40.45
N GLN A 22 -19.39 0.61 40.89
CA GLN A 22 -20.37 1.26 40.05
C GLN A 22 -19.99 2.74 39.94
N PRO A 23 -19.28 3.16 38.88
CA PRO A 23 -18.92 4.55 38.69
C PRO A 23 -20.17 5.38 38.37
N ILE A 24 -20.62 6.17 39.34
CA ILE A 24 -21.64 7.19 39.10
C ILE A 24 -20.90 8.43 38.58
N LEU A 25 -21.12 8.75 37.30
CA LEU A 25 -20.50 9.88 36.60
C LEU A 25 -21.10 11.19 37.12
N THR A 26 -20.56 11.69 38.23
CA THR A 26 -20.92 13.02 38.75
C THR A 26 -20.18 14.12 37.96
N PRO A 27 -20.81 15.29 37.71
CA PRO A 27 -20.22 16.35 36.89
C PRO A 27 -18.81 16.76 37.33
N ASN A 28 -18.55 16.83 38.64
CA ASN A 28 -17.25 17.24 39.18
C ASN A 28 -16.12 16.25 38.82
N TRP A 29 -16.39 14.94 38.91
CA TRP A 29 -15.42 13.91 38.53
C TRP A 29 -15.16 13.93 37.03
N VAL A 30 -16.23 14.05 36.24
CA VAL A 30 -16.14 14.09 34.78
C VAL A 30 -15.29 15.29 34.33
N ILE A 31 -15.57 16.48 34.86
CA ILE A 31 -14.80 17.70 34.57
C ILE A 31 -13.32 17.51 34.90
N GLY A 32 -13.00 16.98 36.10
CA GLY A 32 -11.62 16.73 36.51
C GLY A 32 -10.88 15.78 35.55
N THR A 33 -11.52 14.67 35.15
CA THR A 33 -10.90 13.74 34.19
C THR A 33 -10.62 14.38 32.83
N PHE A 34 -11.56 15.17 32.29
CA PHE A 34 -11.36 15.88 31.03
C PHE A 34 -10.24 16.93 31.10
N PHE A 35 -10.09 17.64 32.22
CA PHE A 35 -8.97 18.57 32.42
C PHE A 35 -7.62 17.86 32.40
N VAL A 36 -7.49 16.72 33.09
CA VAL A 36 -6.25 15.93 33.12
C VAL A 36 -5.92 15.38 31.72
N VAL A 37 -6.93 14.81 31.04
CA VAL A 37 -6.79 14.32 29.66
C VAL A 37 -6.37 15.46 28.73
N GLY A 38 -7.00 16.63 28.82
CA GLY A 38 -6.64 17.81 28.04
C GLY A 38 -5.20 18.28 28.28
N LEU A 39 -4.79 18.37 29.55
CA LEU A 39 -3.41 18.74 29.92
C LEU A 39 -2.35 17.78 29.37
N ILE A 40 -2.71 16.51 29.13
CA ILE A 40 -1.81 15.52 28.54
C ILE A 40 -1.84 15.58 27.00
N PHE A 41 -3.03 15.61 26.38
CA PHE A 41 -3.15 15.54 24.93
C PHE A 41 -2.77 16.84 24.21
N ILE A 42 -2.93 18.01 24.84
CA ILE A 42 -2.55 19.30 24.25
C ILE A 42 -1.02 19.37 23.99
N PRO A 43 -0.12 19.14 24.97
CA PRO A 43 1.31 19.20 24.71
C PRO A 43 1.77 18.10 23.74
N ILE A 44 1.19 16.90 23.82
CA ILE A 44 1.47 15.83 22.85
C ILE A 44 1.08 16.27 21.43
N GLY A 45 -0.10 16.87 21.27
CA GLY A 45 -0.57 17.38 19.97
C GLY A 45 0.32 18.50 19.42
N ILE A 46 0.79 19.41 20.27
CA ILE A 46 1.73 20.48 19.87
C ILE A 46 3.05 19.88 19.39
N ILE A 47 3.64 18.95 20.15
CA ILE A 47 4.90 18.29 19.79
C ILE A 47 4.74 17.55 18.46
N LEU A 48 3.69 16.74 18.29
CA LEU A 48 3.43 16.01 17.04
C LEU A 48 3.25 16.94 15.84
N ARG A 49 2.64 18.11 16.05
CA ARG A 49 2.46 19.09 14.98
C ARG A 49 3.79 19.72 14.55
N LEU A 50 4.61 20.13 15.51
CA LEU A 50 5.94 20.70 15.22
C LEU A 50 6.83 19.71 14.47
N GLU A 51 6.86 18.44 14.90
CA GLU A 51 7.63 17.40 14.22
C GLU A 51 7.06 17.10 12.83
N SER A 52 5.73 17.03 12.68
CA SER A 52 5.11 16.80 11.37
C SER A 52 5.39 17.92 10.36
N ASP A 53 5.54 19.17 10.82
CA ASP A 53 5.86 20.31 9.95
C ASP A 53 7.35 20.33 9.58
N ASN A 54 8.24 19.88 10.47
CA ASN A 54 9.68 19.77 10.22
C ASN A 54 10.02 18.67 9.20
N VAL A 55 9.26 17.57 9.18
CA VAL A 55 9.54 16.40 8.33
C VAL A 55 9.16 16.60 6.85
N ARG A 56 8.43 17.66 6.46
CA ARG A 56 7.75 17.67 5.15
C ARG A 56 8.12 18.81 4.19
N PRO A 57 9.24 18.73 3.46
CA PRO A 57 9.23 19.01 2.03
C PRO A 57 8.62 17.80 1.30
N ARG A 58 7.28 17.65 1.33
CA ARG A 58 6.60 16.61 0.55
C ARG A 58 6.22 17.17 -0.81
N ILE A 59 6.87 16.69 -1.87
CA ILE A 59 6.48 16.95 -3.26
C ILE A 59 5.72 15.72 -3.74
N SER A 60 4.46 15.90 -4.13
CA SER A 60 3.64 14.87 -4.76
C SER A 60 3.40 15.27 -6.21
N LEU A 61 3.92 14.47 -7.14
CA LEU A 61 3.72 14.64 -8.57
C LEU A 61 2.69 13.61 -9.03
N PHE A 62 1.64 14.07 -9.70
CA PHE A 62 0.57 13.23 -10.22
C PHE A 62 0.69 13.13 -11.73
N PHE A 63 0.59 11.91 -12.25
CA PHE A 63 0.56 11.61 -13.67
C PHE A 63 -0.82 11.04 -14.00
N PHE A 64 -1.58 11.75 -14.84
CA PHE A 64 -2.81 11.23 -15.41
C PHE A 64 -2.65 11.16 -16.94
N ASN A 65 -3.18 10.07 -17.52
CA ASN A 65 -3.06 9.72 -18.94
C ASN A 65 -3.13 10.92 -19.90
N THR A 66 -2.15 10.97 -20.83
CA THR A 66 -2.07 11.73 -22.09
C THR A 66 -2.27 13.26 -22.06
N LEU A 67 -2.90 13.81 -21.03
CA LEU A 67 -2.89 15.23 -20.72
C LEU A 67 -1.90 15.41 -19.58
N MET A 68 -0.69 15.80 -19.96
CA MET A 68 0.41 16.17 -19.07
C MET A 68 0.00 17.38 -18.23
N SER A 69 -0.82 17.14 -17.20
CA SER A 69 -1.29 18.14 -16.24
C SER A 69 -0.87 17.66 -14.86
N VAL A 70 0.27 18.18 -14.41
CA VAL A 70 0.77 17.98 -13.06
C VAL A 70 -0.12 18.78 -12.11
N HIS A 71 -0.83 18.09 -11.24
CA HIS A 71 -1.62 18.75 -10.19
C HIS A 71 -0.89 18.58 -8.85
N ILE A 72 0.05 19.47 -8.51
CA ILE A 72 0.74 19.42 -7.21
C ILE A 72 -0.22 19.89 -6.13
N ARG A 73 -0.77 18.98 -5.32
CA ARG A 73 -1.58 19.36 -4.16
C ARG A 73 -0.69 19.83 -2.99
N ARG A 74 -0.26 21.10 -2.99
CA ARG A 74 -0.09 21.88 -1.76
C ARG A 74 -0.08 23.40 -1.98
N SER A 75 -0.60 24.07 -0.95
CA SER A 75 -0.79 25.51 -0.76
C SER A 75 0.40 26.37 -1.19
N THR A 76 0.08 27.35 -2.06
CA THR A 76 0.73 28.66 -2.28
C THR A 76 2.20 28.65 -2.72
N GLN A 77 2.39 29.07 -3.99
CA GLN A 77 3.63 29.37 -4.73
C GLN A 77 4.36 28.16 -5.34
N ASP A 78 4.09 27.96 -6.62
CA ASP A 78 4.57 26.83 -7.43
C ASP A 78 6.05 26.99 -7.83
N PRO A 79 6.93 26.03 -7.48
CA PRO A 79 8.19 25.87 -8.17
C PRO A 79 7.93 25.26 -9.55
N VAL A 80 8.40 25.93 -10.60
CA VAL A 80 8.33 25.52 -12.00
C VAL A 80 8.66 24.03 -12.15
N VAL A 81 7.65 23.22 -12.48
CA VAL A 81 7.80 21.81 -12.86
C VAL A 81 7.68 21.70 -14.37
N SER A 82 8.78 21.37 -15.05
CA SER A 82 8.72 21.02 -16.46
C SER A 82 8.80 19.51 -16.60
N ILE A 83 7.78 18.92 -17.20
CA ILE A 83 7.81 17.54 -17.68
C ILE A 83 8.12 17.57 -19.16
N ARG A 84 9.14 16.82 -19.59
CA ARG A 84 9.53 16.70 -20.99
C ARG A 84 9.74 15.24 -21.35
N SER A 85 9.26 14.82 -22.50
CA SER A 85 9.67 13.54 -23.09
C SER A 85 11.14 13.62 -23.49
N VAL A 86 11.89 12.54 -23.29
CA VAL A 86 13.31 12.44 -23.68
C VAL A 86 13.47 12.66 -25.19
N GLY A 87 12.53 12.16 -26.01
CA GLY A 87 12.56 12.29 -27.47
C GLY A 87 11.98 13.59 -28.03
N GLY A 88 11.50 14.51 -27.18
CA GLY A 88 10.91 15.78 -27.62
C GLY A 88 9.52 15.68 -28.24
N THR A 89 8.94 14.47 -28.34
CA THR A 89 7.57 14.25 -28.79
C THR A 89 6.56 14.56 -27.67
N PRO A 90 5.58 15.46 -27.87
CA PRO A 90 4.54 15.74 -26.88
C PRO A 90 3.66 14.51 -26.62
N GLY A 91 3.47 14.12 -25.36
CA GLY A 91 2.54 13.05 -24.96
C GLY A 91 3.15 11.64 -24.83
N ALA A 92 4.45 11.48 -25.01
CA ALA A 92 5.13 10.18 -25.04
C ALA A 92 5.72 9.77 -23.68
N CYS A 93 4.93 9.87 -22.60
CA CYS A 93 5.34 9.45 -21.25
C CYS A 93 4.55 8.22 -20.76
N ALA A 94 3.91 7.50 -21.67
CA ALA A 94 3.05 6.37 -21.37
C ALA A 94 3.35 5.24 -22.36
N LEU A 95 3.49 4.02 -21.83
CA LEU A 95 3.62 2.82 -22.65
C LEU A 95 2.27 2.53 -23.32
N GLY A 96 2.29 2.28 -24.63
CA GLY A 96 1.14 1.74 -25.34
C GLY A 96 1.22 0.20 -25.42
N ASP A 97 0.09 -0.43 -25.74
CA ASP A 97 0.00 -1.89 -25.88
C ASP A 97 0.95 -2.45 -26.96
N GLY A 98 1.38 -1.62 -27.92
CA GLY A 98 2.31 -1.98 -28.99
C GLY A 98 3.80 -1.96 -28.60
N ASP A 99 4.15 -1.41 -27.44
CA ASP A 99 5.55 -1.26 -27.00
C ASP A 99 6.11 -2.50 -26.28
N GLY A 100 5.22 -3.43 -25.90
CA GLY A 100 5.55 -4.79 -25.46
C GLY A 100 6.75 -4.88 -24.50
N ASN A 101 7.68 -5.81 -24.79
CA ASN A 101 8.89 -6.06 -24.00
C ASN A 101 10.05 -5.10 -24.31
N THR A 102 9.87 -4.13 -25.21
CA THR A 102 10.92 -3.21 -25.64
C THR A 102 10.69 -1.84 -25.04
N PHE A 103 11.32 -1.59 -23.89
CA PHE A 103 11.32 -0.25 -23.31
C PHE A 103 12.29 0.66 -24.09
N ASP A 104 11.75 1.52 -24.95
CA ASP A 104 12.52 2.58 -25.61
C ASP A 104 12.43 3.88 -24.78
N LEU A 105 13.49 4.16 -24.01
CA LEU A 105 13.60 5.36 -23.18
C LEU A 105 13.47 6.65 -24.02
N ASN A 106 13.89 6.65 -25.29
CA ASN A 106 13.81 7.84 -26.13
C ASN A 106 12.37 8.11 -26.57
N ARG A 107 11.55 7.07 -26.69
CA ARG A 107 10.14 7.21 -27.05
C ARG A 107 9.27 7.48 -25.83
N HIS A 108 9.46 6.73 -24.75
CA HIS A 108 8.52 6.71 -23.62
C HIS A 108 9.07 7.28 -22.31
N GLY A 109 10.33 7.71 -22.31
CA GLY A 109 11.00 8.27 -21.14
C GLY A 109 10.50 9.67 -20.79
N CYS A 110 10.32 9.92 -19.49
CA CYS A 110 9.80 11.16 -18.94
C CYS A 110 10.81 11.82 -18.00
N LEU A 111 11.25 13.04 -18.33
CA LEU A 111 12.13 13.85 -17.48
C LEU A 111 11.31 14.80 -16.63
N LEU A 112 11.47 14.71 -15.31
CA LEU A 112 10.86 15.59 -14.33
C LEU A 112 11.90 16.55 -13.81
N SER A 113 11.67 17.86 -13.95
CA SER A 113 12.47 18.89 -13.31
C SER A 113 11.62 19.62 -12.29
N PHE A 114 12.05 19.67 -11.04
CA PHE A 114 11.40 20.42 -9.96
C PHE A 114 12.47 21.14 -9.12
N LYS A 115 12.09 22.26 -8.52
CA LYS A 115 12.96 23.00 -7.60
C LYS A 115 12.62 22.65 -6.16
N LEU A 116 13.66 22.46 -5.34
CA LEU A 116 13.54 22.28 -3.90
C LEU A 116 13.64 23.65 -3.21
N ASP A 117 12.58 24.07 -2.54
CA ASP A 117 12.57 25.35 -1.80
C ASP A 117 13.26 25.25 -0.43
N LYS A 118 13.39 24.03 0.10
CA LYS A 118 14.03 23.75 1.39
C LYS A 118 15.00 22.58 1.24
N ASP A 119 16.09 22.65 1.99
CA ASP A 119 17.05 21.57 2.07
C ASP A 119 16.43 20.32 2.70
N MET A 120 16.69 19.15 2.12
CA MET A 120 16.16 17.87 2.59
C MET A 120 17.23 17.16 3.42
N LYS A 121 17.03 17.08 4.74
CA LYS A 121 17.93 16.35 5.62
C LYS A 121 17.88 14.85 5.31
N ALA A 122 19.04 14.22 5.12
CA ALA A 122 19.15 12.78 4.89
C ALA A 122 18.58 11.96 6.07
N PRO A 123 18.02 10.76 5.84
CA PRO A 123 17.89 10.06 4.54
C PRO A 123 16.68 10.53 3.71
N THR A 124 16.86 10.61 2.40
CA THR A 124 15.80 10.94 1.43
C THR A 124 15.22 9.66 0.83
N PHE A 125 13.89 9.60 0.72
CA PHE A 125 13.17 8.47 0.17
C PHE A 125 12.31 8.91 -1.02
N VAL A 126 12.27 8.09 -2.06
CA VAL A 126 11.40 8.28 -3.22
C VAL A 126 10.31 7.22 -3.18
N TYR A 127 9.05 7.65 -3.23
CA TYR A 127 7.88 6.77 -3.24
C TYR A 127 7.02 7.09 -4.46
N TYR A 128 6.41 6.05 -5.03
CA TYR A 128 5.33 6.20 -5.99
C TYR A 128 3.98 6.03 -5.28
N GLN A 129 2.98 6.79 -5.73
CA GLN A 129 1.61 6.68 -5.23
C GLN A 129 0.71 6.26 -6.39
N LEU A 130 -0.07 5.20 -6.17
CA LEU A 130 -1.09 4.74 -7.09
C LEU A 130 -2.46 4.99 -6.48
N ASP A 131 -3.26 5.82 -7.13
CA ASP A 131 -4.65 6.04 -6.75
C ASP A 131 -5.56 5.05 -7.51
N ASN A 132 -6.70 4.67 -6.90
CA ASN A 132 -7.66 3.70 -7.45
C ASN A 132 -7.09 2.29 -7.72
N PHE A 133 -6.02 1.89 -7.00
CA PHE A 133 -5.46 0.53 -7.06
C PHE A 133 -5.77 -0.26 -5.78
N TYR A 134 -6.66 -1.25 -5.89
CA TYR A 134 -7.26 -1.97 -4.74
C TYR A 134 -6.46 -3.19 -4.30
N GLN A 135 -5.25 -2.97 -3.77
CA GLN A 135 -4.41 -4.06 -3.24
C GLN A 135 -5.02 -4.79 -2.04
N ASN A 136 -5.99 -4.17 -1.36
CA ASN A 136 -6.67 -4.74 -0.19
C ASN A 136 -7.81 -5.70 -0.54
N HIS A 137 -8.11 -5.92 -1.82
CA HIS A 137 -9.17 -6.85 -2.21
C HIS A 137 -8.83 -8.29 -1.76
N ARG A 138 -9.75 -8.97 -1.07
CA ARG A 138 -9.51 -10.30 -0.44
C ARG A 138 -8.87 -11.30 -1.42
N ARG A 139 -9.40 -11.39 -2.65
CA ARG A 139 -8.86 -12.29 -3.69
C ARG A 139 -7.48 -11.85 -4.19
N TYR A 140 -7.23 -10.54 -4.25
CA TYR A 140 -5.93 -10.02 -4.69
C TYR A 140 -4.84 -10.38 -3.69
N VAL A 141 -5.08 -10.13 -2.39
CA VAL A 141 -4.13 -10.46 -1.31
C VAL A 141 -3.86 -11.97 -1.21
N ALA A 142 -4.88 -12.80 -1.44
CA ALA A 142 -4.76 -14.25 -1.36
C ALA A 142 -4.07 -14.88 -2.58
N SER A 143 -4.06 -14.22 -3.74
CA SER A 143 -3.58 -14.77 -5.01
C SER A 143 -2.05 -14.70 -5.10
N ARG A 144 -1.35 -15.62 -4.43
CA ARG A 144 0.12 -15.78 -4.45
C ARG A 144 0.54 -17.16 -3.96
N SER A 145 1.73 -17.62 -4.36
CA SER A 145 2.34 -18.85 -3.82
C SER A 145 3.49 -18.54 -2.88
N ASP A 146 3.32 -18.80 -1.59
CA ASP A 146 4.37 -18.60 -0.59
C ASP A 146 5.56 -19.57 -0.77
N GLU A 147 5.34 -20.75 -1.38
CA GLU A 147 6.42 -21.70 -1.71
C GLU A 147 7.32 -21.16 -2.84
N GLN A 148 6.73 -20.58 -3.89
CA GLN A 148 7.49 -19.94 -4.97
C GLN A 148 8.30 -18.74 -4.46
N LEU A 149 7.71 -17.91 -3.59
CA LEU A 149 8.39 -16.74 -3.02
C LEU A 149 9.56 -17.12 -2.09
N ARG A 150 9.56 -18.35 -1.57
CA ARG A 150 10.69 -18.93 -0.83
C ARG A 150 11.74 -19.60 -1.73
N GLY A 151 11.49 -19.68 -3.04
CA GLY A 151 12.36 -20.34 -4.02
C GLY A 151 12.09 -21.84 -4.21
N ASN A 152 11.03 -22.38 -3.62
CA ASN A 152 10.66 -23.79 -3.77
C ASN A 152 9.66 -23.97 -4.92
N GLN A 153 9.70 -25.14 -5.56
CA GLN A 153 8.73 -25.48 -6.60
C GLN A 153 7.44 -26.00 -5.94
N PRO A 154 6.28 -25.32 -6.11
CA PRO A 154 5.06 -25.74 -5.46
C PRO A 154 4.46 -26.99 -6.08
N SER A 155 3.95 -27.86 -5.22
CA SER A 155 3.21 -29.07 -5.59
C SER A 155 1.81 -28.76 -6.12
N THR A 156 1.13 -27.78 -5.50
CA THR A 156 -0.20 -27.28 -5.91
C THR A 156 -0.17 -25.76 -6.12
N ARG A 157 -0.95 -25.25 -7.08
CA ARG A 157 -0.99 -23.82 -7.47
C ARG A 157 -2.36 -23.17 -7.25
N SER A 158 -3.25 -23.80 -6.48
CA SER A 158 -4.59 -23.29 -6.16
C SER A 158 -4.57 -21.90 -5.51
N ASP A 159 -3.52 -21.61 -4.75
CA ASP A 159 -3.37 -20.34 -4.05
C ASP A 159 -3.11 -19.16 -4.99
N CYS A 160 -2.75 -19.44 -6.25
CA CYS A 160 -2.53 -18.43 -7.28
C CYS A 160 -3.74 -18.14 -8.15
N ASP A 161 -4.93 -18.70 -7.86
CA ASP A 161 -6.15 -18.44 -8.64
C ASP A 161 -6.45 -16.93 -8.73
N PRO A 162 -6.79 -16.38 -9.93
CA PRO A 162 -6.88 -17.03 -11.25
C PRO A 162 -5.56 -17.09 -12.05
N MET A 163 -4.49 -16.44 -11.60
CA MET A 163 -3.23 -16.32 -12.34
C MET A 163 -2.26 -17.46 -12.04
N GLN A 164 -2.62 -18.68 -12.47
CA GLN A 164 -1.79 -19.88 -12.29
C GLN A 164 -0.93 -20.19 -13.51
N THR A 165 -1.50 -20.05 -14.71
CA THR A 165 -0.88 -20.38 -16.00
C THR A 165 -0.98 -19.21 -16.97
N SER A 166 -0.09 -19.19 -17.96
CA SER A 166 -0.19 -18.28 -19.09
C SER A 166 -1.46 -18.58 -19.91
N PRO A 167 -1.91 -17.62 -20.73
CA PRO A 167 -2.90 -17.90 -21.78
C PRO A 167 -2.45 -19.05 -22.69
N ASP A 168 -3.40 -19.70 -23.35
CA ASP A 168 -3.10 -20.74 -24.32
C ASP A 168 -2.27 -20.20 -25.48
N ASN A 169 -1.39 -21.05 -26.02
CA ASN A 169 -0.53 -20.71 -27.15
C ASN A 169 0.48 -19.57 -26.85
N THR A 170 0.89 -19.43 -25.59
CA THR A 170 1.93 -18.47 -25.21
C THR A 170 3.29 -18.98 -25.69
N VAL A 171 4.01 -18.14 -26.42
CA VAL A 171 5.37 -18.43 -26.89
C VAL A 171 6.32 -18.32 -25.71
N LYS A 172 7.02 -19.42 -25.38
CA LYS A 172 8.15 -19.38 -24.45
C LYS A 172 9.44 -19.39 -25.25
N TYR A 173 10.25 -18.37 -25.01
CA TYR A 173 11.62 -18.27 -25.50
C TYR A 173 12.55 -18.89 -24.44
N ALA A 174 13.38 -19.85 -24.83
CA ALA A 174 14.35 -20.47 -23.92
C ALA A 174 15.51 -19.52 -23.57
N ASP A 175 15.88 -18.66 -24.51
CA ASP A 175 16.90 -17.63 -24.38
C ASP A 175 16.64 -16.47 -25.37
N LEU A 176 17.51 -15.46 -25.36
CA LEU A 176 17.45 -14.29 -26.26
C LEU A 176 17.67 -14.62 -27.75
N ASN A 177 18.18 -15.82 -28.07
CA ASN A 177 18.52 -16.26 -29.43
C ASN A 177 17.54 -17.32 -29.97
N ASP A 178 16.57 -17.76 -29.16
CA ASP A 178 15.55 -18.72 -29.54
C ASP A 178 14.56 -18.05 -30.51
N ASN A 179 14.70 -18.37 -31.80
CA ASN A 179 13.85 -17.83 -32.86
C ASN A 179 12.63 -18.70 -33.15
N VAL A 180 12.50 -19.86 -32.51
CA VAL A 180 11.47 -20.85 -32.86
C VAL A 180 10.35 -20.87 -31.84
N GLY A 181 10.64 -20.65 -30.54
CA GLY A 181 9.65 -20.45 -29.48
C GLY A 181 8.68 -21.62 -29.32
N THR A 182 8.65 -22.27 -28.16
CA THR A 182 7.68 -23.36 -27.97
C THR A 182 6.32 -22.79 -27.61
N ASN A 183 5.30 -23.12 -28.41
CA ASN A 183 3.91 -22.78 -28.12
C ASN A 183 3.32 -23.74 -27.08
N GLY A 184 2.74 -23.19 -26.03
CA GLY A 184 2.08 -24.00 -25.01
C GLY A 184 1.48 -23.18 -23.87
N THR A 185 0.96 -23.89 -22.88
CA THR A 185 0.45 -23.33 -21.63
C THR A 185 1.51 -23.51 -20.57
N TRP A 186 2.03 -22.40 -20.04
CA TRP A 186 3.16 -22.40 -19.10
C TRP A 186 2.70 -22.06 -17.69
N ASN A 187 3.31 -22.70 -16.70
CA ASN A 187 3.10 -22.33 -15.30
C ASN A 187 3.78 -20.98 -15.02
N LEU A 188 3.03 -20.04 -14.43
CA LEU A 188 3.58 -18.74 -14.06
C LEU A 188 4.53 -18.87 -12.87
N ASN A 189 5.64 -18.16 -12.94
CA ASN A 189 6.62 -18.06 -11.86
C ASN A 189 7.26 -16.67 -11.87
N PRO A 190 6.92 -15.80 -10.89
CA PRO A 190 5.91 -15.97 -9.84
C PRO A 190 4.47 -16.05 -10.38
N CYS A 191 3.60 -16.83 -9.72
CA CYS A 191 2.15 -16.87 -9.99
C CYS A 191 1.34 -15.95 -9.06
N GLY A 192 0.10 -15.62 -9.47
CA GLY A 192 -0.84 -14.83 -8.69
C GLY A 192 -1.05 -13.40 -9.17
N LEU A 193 -2.15 -12.78 -8.73
CA LEU A 193 -2.55 -11.43 -9.15
C LEU A 193 -1.53 -10.36 -8.74
N ILE A 194 -0.92 -10.50 -7.56
CA ILE A 194 0.03 -9.50 -7.03
C ILE A 194 1.25 -9.36 -7.94
N ALA A 195 1.81 -10.50 -8.36
CA ALA A 195 3.00 -10.50 -9.21
C ALA A 195 2.66 -10.05 -10.64
N ASN A 196 1.47 -10.41 -11.13
CA ASN A 196 1.03 -10.06 -12.48
C ASN A 196 0.78 -8.55 -12.66
N SER A 197 0.33 -7.85 -11.62
CA SER A 197 0.11 -6.39 -11.66
C SER A 197 1.17 -5.62 -10.88
N LEU A 198 2.43 -6.08 -10.92
CA LEU A 198 3.55 -5.36 -10.34
C LEU A 198 3.73 -4.02 -11.07
N PHE A 199 3.97 -2.95 -10.32
CA PHE A 199 4.27 -1.65 -10.89
C PHE A 199 5.57 -1.71 -11.72
N ASN A 200 5.48 -1.31 -12.98
CA ASN A 200 6.57 -1.40 -13.96
C ASN A 200 7.11 -0.03 -14.39
N GLY A 201 6.72 1.07 -13.73
CA GLY A 201 7.31 2.38 -14.01
C GLY A 201 8.75 2.44 -13.48
N THR A 202 9.70 2.56 -14.39
CA THR A 202 11.13 2.72 -14.10
C THR A 202 11.64 4.09 -14.49
#